data_AF-A0A4W5P5T6-F1
#
_entry.id   AF-A0A4W5P5T6-F1
#
_cell.length_a   1.000
_cell.length_b   1.000
_cell.length_c   1.000
_cell.angle_alpha   90.00
_cell.angle_beta   90.00
_cell.angle_gamma   90.00
#
_symmetry.space_group_name_H-M   'P 1'
#
loop_
_entity.id
_entity.type
_entity.pdbx_description
1 polymer ?
#
loop_
_entity_poly.entity_id
_entity_poly.type
_entity_poly.pdbx_seq_one_letter_code
_entity_poly.pdbx_strand_id
1 'polypeptide(L)'
;IVKNSSHPNVQYCFQDRNSSCRKALLSTSIYITLYIFFSLISAVTVFLNILVIISISHFKQLHTPTNLLILSLAVSDLLVGLIVIPVTTVAIMESCWGFGEYFCVFFFYIACLCTSLSLGNLVLISIDRYVAVCDPLSYHSKITITRTMCCISITWCCCIIYCAAIIKNVVNVQVPSQCLIECFIVEELNWVNIIYLVFTMVVPCSIIITLYMKIFVVARSQARKVFSKEAASVSGVKTVQANKSERKAAKTLAIVVFNYLICWIPFLFINMLFFSSDNLSFIIGFLPLVNSLINPIIYAFFYPWFKVTAQRILSLKLRHS
;
A
#
# COMPACT_ATOMS: atom_id res chain seq x y z
N ILE A 1 7.94 -59.61 7.90
CA ILE A 1 7.45 -58.50 7.06
C ILE A 1 6.05 -58.14 7.53
N VAL A 2 5.90 -57.13 8.37
CA VAL A 2 4.79 -56.16 8.34
C VAL A 2 5.40 -54.86 8.86
N LYS A 3 5.54 -53.88 7.96
CA LYS A 3 6.07 -52.54 8.25
C LYS A 3 5.07 -51.79 9.13
N ASN A 4 5.53 -51.29 10.27
CA ASN A 4 4.85 -50.23 11.00
C ASN A 4 4.75 -49.01 10.07
N SER A 5 3.54 -48.70 9.62
CA SER A 5 3.22 -47.45 8.93
C SER A 5 3.24 -46.31 9.96
N SER A 6 4.37 -45.62 10.05
CA SER A 6 4.51 -44.36 10.77
C SER A 6 3.65 -43.28 10.11
N HIS A 7 2.43 -43.09 10.61
CA HIS A 7 1.71 -41.84 10.36
C HIS A 7 2.52 -40.69 10.99
N PRO A 8 2.79 -39.58 10.28
CA PRO A 8 3.47 -38.44 10.88
C PRO A 8 2.61 -37.93 12.05
N ASN A 9 3.18 -37.87 13.26
CA ASN A 9 2.51 -37.38 14.45
C ASN A 9 1.95 -35.97 14.20
N VAL A 10 0.63 -35.86 14.06
CA VAL A 10 -0.07 -34.59 13.87
C VAL A 10 -0.05 -33.85 15.20
N GLN A 11 0.70 -32.75 15.29
CA GLN A 11 0.77 -31.93 16.50
C GLN A 11 -0.25 -30.79 16.41
N TYR A 12 -1.06 -30.65 17.45
CA TYR A 12 -2.09 -29.63 17.58
C TYR A 12 -1.62 -28.48 18.49
N CYS A 13 -2.20 -27.29 18.34
CA CYS A 13 -1.87 -26.11 19.15
C CYS A 13 -2.36 -26.20 20.61
N PHE A 14 -3.51 -26.83 20.84
CA PHE A 14 -4.18 -26.96 22.14
C PHE A 14 -4.69 -28.40 22.28
N GLN A 15 -4.27 -29.11 23.32
CA GLN A 15 -4.54 -30.55 23.50
C GLN A 15 -5.95 -30.88 24.03
N ASP A 16 -6.67 -29.91 24.61
CA ASP A 16 -7.90 -30.17 25.38
C ASP A 16 -9.23 -29.85 24.66
N ARG A 17 -9.24 -29.57 23.36
CA ARG A 17 -10.48 -29.24 22.62
C ARG A 17 -10.51 -29.82 21.21
N ASN A 18 -11.67 -30.37 20.82
CA ASN A 18 -11.95 -31.04 19.54
C ASN A 18 -11.76 -30.18 18.27
N SER A 19 -11.32 -28.92 18.39
CA SER A 19 -11.22 -27.92 17.31
C SER A 19 -9.88 -27.15 17.32
N SER A 20 -8.75 -27.85 17.51
CA SER A 20 -7.42 -27.21 17.53
C SER A 20 -6.73 -27.22 16.17
N CYS A 21 -5.90 -26.19 15.91
CA CYS A 21 -5.15 -26.04 14.66
C CYS A 21 -4.03 -27.08 14.57
N ARG A 22 -3.83 -27.60 13.37
CA ARG A 22 -2.64 -28.41 13.05
C ARG A 22 -1.43 -27.49 12.91
N LYS A 23 -0.32 -27.85 13.55
CA LYS A 23 0.96 -27.17 13.32
C LYS A 23 1.47 -27.44 11.90
N ALA A 24 1.78 -26.39 11.16
CA ALA A 24 2.44 -26.49 9.88
C ALA A 24 3.88 -26.99 10.08
N LEU A 25 4.25 -28.07 9.39
CA LEU A 25 5.59 -28.65 9.45
C LEU A 25 6.46 -28.05 8.35
N LEU A 26 6.92 -26.82 8.57
CA LEU A 26 7.98 -26.24 7.76
C LEU A 26 9.33 -26.72 8.30
N SER A 27 10.31 -27.02 7.43
CA SER A 27 11.66 -27.33 7.91
C SER A 27 12.22 -26.13 8.68
N THR A 28 12.95 -26.39 9.77
CA THR A 28 13.50 -25.34 10.64
C THR A 28 14.31 -24.30 9.86
N SER A 29 15.09 -24.75 8.86
CA SER A 29 15.88 -23.85 8.01
C SER A 29 15.01 -22.91 7.17
N ILE A 30 13.92 -23.40 6.58
CA ILE A 30 13.00 -22.56 5.79
C ILE A 30 12.26 -21.59 6.71
N TYR A 31 11.80 -22.05 7.87
CA TYR A 31 11.13 -21.22 8.87
C TYR A 31 12.01 -20.03 9.30
N ILE A 32 13.24 -20.30 9.74
CA ILE A 32 14.19 -19.25 10.16
C ILE A 32 14.48 -18.29 8.99
N THR A 33 14.68 -18.82 7.79
CA THR A 33 14.98 -18.01 6.60
C THR A 33 13.84 -17.05 6.27
N LEU A 34 12.60 -17.53 6.22
CA LEU A 34 11.44 -16.69 5.90
C LEU A 34 11.16 -15.67 7.01
N TYR A 35 11.33 -16.05 8.27
CA TYR A 35 11.13 -15.13 9.40
C TYR A 35 12.12 -13.95 9.34
N ILE A 36 13.40 -14.24 9.08
CA ILE A 36 14.43 -13.20 8.88
C ILE A 36 14.09 -12.34 7.66
N PHE A 37 13.69 -12.96 6.54
CA PHE A 37 13.35 -12.26 5.31
C PHE A 37 12.20 -11.27 5.50
N PHE A 38 11.09 -11.67 6.10
CA PHE A 38 9.94 -10.78 6.32
C PHE A 38 10.22 -9.72 7.38
N SER A 39 10.99 -10.05 8.42
CA SER A 39 11.44 -9.08 9.42
C SER A 39 12.33 -7.99 8.79
N LEU A 40 13.22 -8.38 7.86
CA LEU A 40 14.04 -7.42 7.12
C LEU A 40 13.18 -6.52 6.23
N ILE A 41 12.16 -7.08 5.56
CA ILE A 41 11.21 -6.28 4.76
C ILE A 41 10.51 -5.24 5.64
N SER A 42 10.00 -5.62 6.82
CA SER A 42 9.41 -4.69 7.77
C SER A 42 10.39 -3.57 8.14
N ALA A 43 11.61 -3.92 8.55
CA ALA A 43 12.63 -2.95 8.96
C ALA A 43 12.98 -1.96 7.85
N VAL A 44 13.18 -2.44 6.62
CA VAL A 44 13.47 -1.58 5.46
C VAL A 44 12.27 -0.70 5.12
N THR A 45 11.05 -1.23 5.18
CA THR A 45 9.81 -0.46 4.94
C THR A 45 9.69 0.69 5.93
N VAL A 46 9.90 0.43 7.22
CA VAL A 46 9.88 1.44 8.28
C VAL A 46 10.96 2.49 8.03
N PHE A 47 12.20 2.05 7.82
CA PHE A 47 13.33 2.95 7.61
C PHE A 47 13.12 3.89 6.42
N LEU A 48 12.75 3.35 5.26
CA LEU A 48 12.59 4.15 4.05
C LEU A 48 11.41 5.13 4.15
N ASN A 49 10.29 4.73 4.76
CA ASN A 49 9.15 5.64 4.96
C ASN A 49 9.45 6.73 5.99
N ILE A 50 10.21 6.43 7.06
CA ILE A 50 10.73 7.46 7.99
C ILE A 50 11.60 8.46 7.24
N LEU A 51 12.49 8.01 6.34
CA LEU A 51 13.31 8.92 5.53
C LEU A 51 12.47 9.83 4.63
N VAL A 52 11.39 9.32 4.03
CA VAL A 52 10.46 10.13 3.24
C VAL A 52 9.77 11.17 4.13
N ILE A 53 9.26 10.76 5.30
CA ILE A 53 8.60 11.64 6.25
C ILE A 53 9.54 12.77 6.69
N ILE A 54 10.75 12.43 7.19
CA ILE A 54 11.73 13.43 7.63
C ILE A 54 12.13 14.35 6.46
N SER A 55 12.34 13.79 5.26
CA SER A 55 12.70 14.60 4.09
C SER A 55 11.65 15.66 3.77
N ILE A 56 10.37 15.31 3.77
CA ILE A 56 9.33 16.28 3.39
C ILE A 56 9.04 17.23 4.55
N SER A 57 8.93 16.74 5.78
CA SER A 57 8.58 17.55 6.95
C SER A 57 9.68 18.53 7.38
N HIS A 58 10.94 18.19 7.17
CA HIS A 58 12.06 19.05 7.57
C HIS A 58 12.34 20.17 6.56
N PHE A 59 12.31 19.85 5.27
CA PHE A 59 12.72 20.79 4.22
C PHE A 59 11.52 21.56 3.69
N LYS A 60 11.27 22.78 4.23
CA LYS A 60 10.13 23.64 3.86
C LYS A 60 9.95 23.86 2.36
N GLN A 61 11.03 23.91 1.59
CA GLN A 61 11.01 24.02 0.12
C GLN A 61 10.27 22.85 -0.57
N LEU A 62 10.09 21.73 0.11
CA LEU A 62 9.38 20.55 -0.38
C LEU A 62 7.89 20.56 -0.04
N HIS A 63 7.37 21.57 0.67
CA HIS A 63 5.95 21.64 1.03
C HIS A 63 5.07 22.05 -0.16
N THR A 64 4.98 21.16 -1.15
CA THR A 64 4.08 21.28 -2.31
C THR A 64 2.88 20.35 -2.13
N PRO A 65 1.73 20.62 -2.78
CA PRO A 65 0.56 19.74 -2.72
C PRO A 65 0.89 18.26 -2.98
N THR A 66 1.65 17.96 -4.03
CA THR A 66 2.04 16.58 -4.37
C THR A 66 2.90 15.93 -3.28
N ASN A 67 3.87 16.66 -2.72
CA ASN A 67 4.74 16.12 -1.67
C ASN A 67 3.97 15.92 -0.36
N LEU A 68 2.96 16.73 -0.05
CA LEU A 68 2.09 16.50 1.10
C LEU A 68 1.25 15.22 0.94
N LEU A 69 0.81 14.91 -0.29
CA LEU A 69 0.14 13.64 -0.58
C LEU A 69 1.11 12.44 -0.46
N ILE A 70 2.35 12.58 -0.93
CA ILE A 70 3.41 11.57 -0.75
C ILE A 70 3.72 11.37 0.74
N LEU A 71 3.77 12.46 1.52
CA LEU A 71 3.96 12.41 2.97
C LEU A 71 2.82 11.63 3.65
N SER A 72 1.56 11.93 3.31
CA SER A 72 0.39 11.20 3.82
C SER A 72 0.43 9.70 3.47
N LEU A 73 0.83 9.37 2.24
CA LEU A 73 1.05 7.98 1.83
C LEU A 73 2.15 7.30 2.64
N ALA A 74 3.29 7.97 2.86
CA ALA A 74 4.40 7.46 3.66
C ALA A 74 4.02 7.22 5.13
N VAL A 75 3.14 8.03 5.71
CA VAL A 75 2.61 7.80 7.07
C VAL A 75 1.75 6.54 7.11
N SER A 76 0.91 6.30 6.10
CA SER A 76 0.14 5.06 5.98
C SER A 76 1.06 3.84 5.81
N ASP A 77 2.05 3.93 4.91
CA ASP A 77 3.01 2.85 4.64
C ASP A 77 3.93 2.57 5.85
N LEU A 78 4.21 3.57 6.69
CA LEU A 78 4.91 3.40 7.96
C LEU A 78 4.11 2.51 8.93
N LEU A 79 2.78 2.70 9.02
CA LEU A 79 1.91 1.84 9.84
C LEU A 79 1.90 0.40 9.31
N VAL A 80 1.94 0.21 7.98
CA VAL A 80 2.11 -1.11 7.36
C VAL A 80 3.42 -1.76 7.81
N GLY A 81 4.53 -1.01 7.73
CA GLY A 81 5.84 -1.49 8.14
C GLY A 81 5.95 -1.84 9.63
N LEU A 82 5.35 -1.02 10.50
CA LEU A 82 5.42 -1.16 11.96
C LEU A 82 4.50 -2.24 12.52
N ILE A 83 3.29 -2.37 11.98
CA ILE A 83 2.23 -3.20 12.57
C ILE A 83 1.84 -4.31 11.62
N VAL A 84 1.44 -3.98 10.39
CA VAL A 84 0.81 -4.95 9.49
C VAL A 84 1.80 -6.04 9.07
N ILE A 85 3.02 -5.68 8.64
CA ILE A 85 4.03 -6.65 8.21
C ILE A 85 4.46 -7.58 9.35
N PRO A 86 4.86 -7.10 10.55
CA PRO A 86 5.25 -7.99 11.64
C PRO A 86 4.12 -8.92 12.08
N VAL A 87 2.90 -8.41 12.24
CA VAL A 87 1.76 -9.22 12.66
C VAL A 87 1.40 -10.23 11.57
N THR A 88 1.44 -9.85 10.29
CA THR A 88 1.23 -10.79 9.17
C THR A 88 2.33 -11.85 9.12
N THR A 89 3.57 -11.50 9.46
CA THR A 89 4.69 -12.45 9.52
C THR A 89 4.45 -13.49 10.59
N VAL A 90 4.11 -13.07 11.81
CA VAL A 90 3.79 -13.98 12.91
C VAL A 90 2.55 -14.81 12.57
N ALA A 91 1.54 -14.21 11.97
CA ALA A 91 0.35 -14.89 11.50
C ALA A 91 0.68 -16.01 10.47
N ILE A 92 1.51 -15.72 9.48
CA ILE A 92 1.89 -16.70 8.46
C ILE A 92 2.80 -17.81 9.03
N MET A 93 3.69 -17.45 9.95
CA MET A 93 4.74 -18.36 10.45
C MET A 93 4.28 -19.21 11.63
N GLU A 94 3.47 -18.65 12.52
CA GLU A 94 2.97 -19.34 13.70
C GLU A 94 1.63 -20.01 13.40
N SER A 95 1.59 -21.33 13.61
CA SER A 95 0.34 -22.08 13.42
C SER A 95 -0.68 -21.87 14.54
N CYS A 96 -0.26 -21.26 15.65
CA CYS A 96 -1.07 -21.07 16.85
C CYS A 96 -1.22 -19.58 17.14
N TRP A 97 -2.45 -19.08 17.21
CA TRP A 97 -2.69 -17.67 17.51
C TRP A 97 -2.76 -17.45 19.02
N GLY A 98 -1.72 -16.82 19.58
CA GLY A 98 -1.61 -16.57 21.02
C GLY A 98 -2.06 -15.17 21.47
N PHE A 99 -2.39 -14.25 20.56
CA PHE A 99 -2.71 -12.86 20.89
C PHE A 99 -4.17 -12.61 21.29
N GLY A 100 -5.03 -13.62 21.15
CA GLY A 100 -6.45 -13.55 21.47
C GLY A 100 -7.30 -12.82 20.42
N GLU A 101 -8.61 -12.82 20.67
CA GLU A 101 -9.64 -12.36 19.71
C GLU A 101 -9.61 -10.84 19.50
N TYR A 102 -9.42 -10.05 20.56
CA TYR A 102 -9.40 -8.59 20.44
C TYR A 102 -8.23 -8.07 19.59
N PHE A 103 -7.06 -8.71 19.71
CA PHE A 103 -5.90 -8.34 18.90
C PHE A 103 -6.12 -8.68 17.42
N CYS A 104 -6.86 -9.75 17.14
CA CYS A 104 -7.27 -10.11 15.79
C CYS A 104 -8.17 -9.05 15.16
N VAL A 105 -9.19 -8.58 15.89
CA VAL A 105 -10.06 -7.48 15.45
C VAL A 105 -9.25 -6.20 15.18
N PHE A 106 -8.36 -5.86 16.11
CA PHE A 106 -7.46 -4.70 15.98
C PHE A 106 -6.56 -4.81 14.76
N PHE A 107 -5.93 -5.96 14.53
CA PHE A 107 -5.07 -6.20 13.38
C PHE A 107 -5.84 -6.03 12.06
N PHE A 108 -7.03 -6.63 11.94
CA PHE A 108 -7.84 -6.49 10.73
C PHE A 108 -8.30 -5.05 10.50
N TYR A 109 -8.65 -4.33 11.58
CA TYR A 109 -8.96 -2.90 11.50
C TYR A 109 -7.77 -2.10 10.96
N ILE A 110 -6.57 -2.29 11.50
CA ILE A 110 -5.35 -1.58 11.06
C ILE A 110 -4.99 -1.95 9.62
N ALA A 111 -5.10 -3.22 9.23
CA ALA A 111 -4.84 -3.67 7.87
C ALA A 111 -5.83 -3.06 6.85
N CYS A 112 -7.13 -3.04 7.18
CA CYS A 112 -8.15 -2.34 6.40
C CYS A 112 -7.81 -0.86 6.28
N LEU A 113 -7.53 -0.21 7.41
CA LEU A 113 -7.28 1.23 7.46
C LEU A 113 -6.07 1.61 6.61
N CYS A 114 -4.93 0.93 6.75
CA CYS A 114 -3.73 1.21 5.97
C CYS A 114 -3.96 1.00 4.47
N THR A 115 -4.73 -0.03 4.11
CA THR A 115 -5.10 -0.30 2.71
C THR A 115 -5.95 0.83 2.13
N SER A 116 -7.03 1.20 2.83
CA SER A 116 -7.93 2.27 2.40
C SER A 116 -7.23 3.63 2.34
N LEU A 117 -6.36 3.93 3.30
CA LEU A 117 -5.55 5.15 3.32
C LEU A 117 -4.57 5.19 2.15
N SER A 118 -3.83 4.11 1.89
CA SER A 118 -2.90 4.02 0.76
C SER A 118 -3.63 4.29 -0.55
N LEU A 119 -4.77 3.62 -0.79
CA LEU A 119 -5.53 3.77 -2.01
C LEU A 119 -6.19 5.15 -2.15
N GLY A 120 -6.76 5.68 -1.06
CA GLY A 120 -7.32 7.03 -1.03
C GLY A 120 -6.28 8.09 -1.37
N ASN A 121 -5.06 7.97 -0.81
CA ASN A 121 -3.94 8.84 -1.16
C ASN A 121 -3.54 8.69 -2.64
N LEU A 122 -3.52 7.48 -3.19
CA LEU A 122 -3.25 7.26 -4.62
C LEU A 122 -4.31 7.91 -5.53
N VAL A 123 -5.59 7.88 -5.15
CA VAL A 123 -6.65 8.62 -5.85
C VAL A 123 -6.37 10.12 -5.82
N LEU A 124 -6.05 10.70 -4.66
CA LEU A 124 -5.73 12.12 -4.54
C LEU A 124 -4.50 12.51 -5.37
N ILE A 125 -3.44 11.68 -5.35
CA ILE A 125 -2.24 11.85 -6.19
C ILE A 125 -2.62 11.85 -7.67
N SER A 126 -3.51 10.93 -8.07
CA SER A 126 -3.99 10.83 -9.45
C SER A 126 -4.76 12.08 -9.88
N ILE A 127 -5.60 12.63 -8.99
CA ILE A 127 -6.35 13.88 -9.24
C ILE A 127 -5.39 15.06 -9.35
N ASP A 128 -4.44 15.20 -8.42
CA ASP A 128 -3.42 16.25 -8.45
C ASP A 128 -2.66 16.24 -9.79
N ARG A 129 -2.20 15.05 -10.22
CA ARG A 129 -1.51 14.88 -11.50
C ARG A 129 -2.40 15.14 -12.70
N TYR A 130 -3.65 14.73 -12.64
CA TYR A 130 -4.62 15.00 -13.69
C TYR A 130 -4.80 16.51 -13.89
N VAL A 131 -5.04 17.27 -12.81
CA VAL A 131 -5.23 18.72 -12.92
C VAL A 131 -3.95 19.40 -13.39
N ALA A 132 -2.78 18.98 -12.90
CA ALA A 132 -1.50 19.55 -13.32
C ALA A 132 -1.21 19.38 -14.83
N VAL A 133 -1.53 18.22 -15.40
CA VAL A 133 -1.23 17.90 -16.81
C VAL A 133 -2.34 18.35 -17.76
N CYS A 134 -3.61 18.15 -17.37
CA CYS A 134 -4.77 18.42 -18.22
C CYS A 134 -5.22 19.89 -18.16
N ASP A 135 -5.11 20.53 -16.99
CA ASP A 135 -5.58 21.90 -16.74
C ASP A 135 -4.47 22.81 -16.17
N PRO A 136 -3.29 22.95 -16.81
CA PRO A 136 -2.12 23.60 -16.22
C PRO A 136 -2.35 25.07 -15.82
N LEU A 137 -3.15 25.83 -16.58
CA LEU A 137 -3.44 27.25 -16.30
C LEU A 137 -4.31 27.43 -15.04
N SER A 138 -5.15 26.46 -14.73
CA SER A 138 -6.04 26.48 -13.57
C SER A 138 -5.48 25.68 -12.40
N TYR A 139 -4.30 25.07 -12.52
CA TYR A 139 -3.73 24.24 -11.46
C TYR A 139 -3.54 25.03 -10.17
N HIS A 140 -2.90 26.21 -10.25
CA HIS A 140 -2.60 27.03 -9.06
C HIS A 140 -3.85 27.61 -8.38
N SER A 141 -4.97 27.76 -9.08
CA SER A 141 -6.24 28.19 -8.48
C SER A 141 -7.05 27.03 -7.91
N LYS A 142 -6.90 25.82 -8.49
CA LYS A 142 -7.63 24.61 -8.05
C LYS A 142 -6.91 23.85 -6.93
N ILE A 143 -5.59 23.70 -7.02
CA ILE A 143 -4.78 22.88 -6.10
C ILE A 143 -3.91 23.80 -5.24
N THR A 144 -4.23 23.85 -3.95
CA THR A 144 -3.49 24.63 -2.95
C THR A 144 -3.13 23.76 -1.75
N ILE A 145 -2.11 24.15 -1.00
CA ILE A 145 -1.66 23.43 0.21
C ILE A 145 -2.82 23.22 1.19
N THR A 146 -3.58 24.26 1.49
CA THR A 146 -4.72 24.18 2.43
C THR A 146 -5.79 23.20 1.95
N ARG A 147 -6.16 23.25 0.66
CA ARG A 147 -7.16 22.33 0.09
C ARG A 147 -6.65 20.90 0.12
N THR A 148 -5.38 20.67 -0.20
CA THR A 148 -4.75 19.34 -0.13
C THR A 148 -4.74 18.79 1.29
N MET A 149 -4.37 19.60 2.28
CA MET A 149 -4.42 19.19 3.69
C MET A 149 -5.85 18.86 4.14
N CYS A 150 -6.85 19.66 3.76
CA CYS A 150 -8.24 19.33 4.02
C CYS A 150 -8.66 18.01 3.35
N CYS A 151 -8.31 17.79 2.08
CA CYS A 151 -8.59 16.54 1.37
C CYS A 151 -7.95 15.33 2.07
N ILE A 152 -6.69 15.45 2.51
CA ILE A 152 -6.00 14.41 3.29
C ILE A 152 -6.79 14.12 4.57
N SER A 153 -7.11 15.15 5.37
CA SER A 153 -7.84 14.95 6.63
C SER A 153 -9.22 14.31 6.42
N ILE A 154 -9.95 14.73 5.39
CA ILE A 154 -11.24 14.13 5.02
C ILE A 154 -11.06 12.65 4.65
N THR A 155 -10.09 12.33 3.79
CA THR A 155 -9.78 10.94 3.42
C THR A 155 -9.46 10.10 4.63
N TRP A 156 -8.63 10.60 5.56
CA TRP A 156 -8.30 9.88 6.79
C TRP A 156 -9.54 9.61 7.64
N CYS A 157 -10.35 10.63 7.91
CA CYS A 157 -11.60 10.47 8.67
C CYS A 157 -12.55 9.48 8.00
N CYS A 158 -12.74 9.58 6.68
CA CYS A 158 -13.58 8.66 5.93
C CYS A 158 -13.09 7.22 6.01
N CYS A 159 -11.77 6.97 5.86
CA CYS A 159 -11.21 5.63 5.96
C CYS A 159 -11.34 5.05 7.38
N ILE A 160 -11.11 5.86 8.42
CA ILE A 160 -11.28 5.46 9.83
C ILE A 160 -12.72 5.02 10.09
N ILE A 161 -13.70 5.84 9.69
CA ILE A 161 -15.13 5.55 9.89
C ILE A 161 -15.55 4.34 9.06
N TYR A 162 -15.14 4.27 7.80
CA TYR A 162 -15.45 3.18 6.89
C TYR A 162 -14.93 1.84 7.44
N CYS A 163 -13.65 1.75 7.78
CA CYS A 163 -13.09 0.50 8.31
C CYS A 163 -13.74 0.12 9.65
N ALA A 164 -14.04 1.07 10.55
CA ALA A 164 -14.74 0.76 11.80
C ALA A 164 -16.13 0.17 11.54
N ALA A 165 -16.88 0.71 10.58
CA ALA A 165 -18.18 0.19 10.19
C ALA A 165 -18.09 -1.20 9.55
N ILE A 166 -17.09 -1.44 8.70
CA ILE A 166 -16.88 -2.75 8.07
C ILE A 166 -16.53 -3.81 9.12
N ILE A 167 -15.56 -3.53 10.01
CA ILE A 167 -15.13 -4.47 11.05
C ILE A 167 -16.29 -4.93 11.92
N LYS A 168 -17.20 -4.02 12.30
CA LYS A 168 -18.39 -4.36 13.08
C LYS A 168 -19.32 -5.35 12.37
N ASN A 169 -19.43 -5.27 11.05
CA ASN A 169 -20.33 -6.12 10.25
C ASN A 169 -19.67 -7.42 9.77
N VAL A 170 -18.34 -7.46 9.77
CA VAL A 170 -17.55 -8.60 9.28
C VAL A 170 -17.10 -9.46 10.46
N VAL A 171 -16.55 -8.88 11.53
CA VAL A 171 -15.94 -9.68 12.60
C VAL A 171 -16.97 -10.07 13.67
N ASN A 172 -17.22 -11.37 13.83
CA ASN A 172 -17.97 -11.89 14.97
C ASN A 172 -17.02 -12.27 16.13
N VAL A 173 -16.97 -11.43 17.16
CA VAL A 173 -16.08 -11.58 18.33
C VAL A 173 -16.45 -12.79 19.21
N GLN A 174 -17.54 -13.50 18.93
CA GLN A 174 -18.02 -14.62 19.74
C GLN A 174 -17.40 -15.98 19.36
N VAL A 175 -16.60 -16.03 18.28
CA VAL A 175 -15.91 -17.25 17.85
C VAL A 175 -14.51 -17.29 18.46
N PRO A 176 -14.16 -18.32 19.25
CA PRO A 176 -12.82 -18.43 19.81
C PRO A 176 -11.77 -18.50 18.70
N SER A 177 -10.96 -17.45 18.55
CA SER A 177 -9.86 -17.43 17.56
C SER A 177 -8.69 -18.29 18.05
N GLN A 178 -8.86 -19.61 18.06
CA GLN A 178 -7.81 -20.55 18.45
C GLN A 178 -6.83 -20.74 17.29
N CYS A 179 -7.33 -20.63 16.07
CA CYS A 179 -6.55 -20.62 14.85
C CYS A 179 -6.58 -19.27 14.16
N LEU A 180 -5.44 -18.87 13.58
CA LEU A 180 -5.42 -17.70 12.72
C LEU A 180 -6.37 -17.87 11.52
N ILE A 181 -6.54 -19.08 10.97
CA ILE A 181 -7.51 -19.34 9.89
C ILE A 181 -8.94 -18.99 10.33
N GLU A 182 -9.27 -19.10 11.63
CA GLU A 182 -10.56 -18.71 12.20
C GLU A 182 -10.68 -17.18 12.41
N CYS A 183 -9.55 -16.47 12.45
CA CYS A 183 -9.51 -15.00 12.35
C CYS A 183 -9.87 -14.47 10.96
N PHE A 184 -9.84 -15.32 9.92
CA PHE A 184 -10.10 -14.93 8.53
C PHE A 184 -11.52 -15.24 8.04
N ILE A 185 -12.30 -16.04 8.77
CA ILE A 185 -13.55 -16.60 8.24
C ILE A 185 -14.75 -15.85 8.81
N VAL A 186 -15.23 -14.88 8.02
CA VAL A 186 -16.68 -14.74 7.87
C VAL A 186 -17.10 -15.77 6.85
N GLU A 187 -18.11 -16.54 7.21
CA GLU A 187 -18.81 -17.51 6.36
C GLU A 187 -18.94 -17.03 4.90
N GLU A 188 -18.69 -17.97 4.00
CA GLU A 188 -18.96 -18.00 2.55
C GLU A 188 -19.45 -16.70 1.89
N LEU A 189 -18.69 -16.16 0.92
CA LEU A 189 -19.15 -15.33 -0.21
C LEU A 189 -20.46 -14.54 -0.01
N ASN A 190 -20.58 -13.81 1.10
CA ASN A 190 -21.77 -13.03 1.39
C ASN A 190 -21.73 -11.73 0.55
N TRP A 191 -22.89 -11.19 0.17
CA TRP A 191 -23.01 -9.95 -0.59
C TRP A 191 -22.20 -8.78 0.02
N VAL A 192 -22.03 -8.80 1.34
CA VAL A 192 -21.20 -7.86 2.10
C VAL A 192 -19.73 -7.88 1.66
N ASN A 193 -19.13 -9.05 1.44
CA ASN A 193 -17.73 -9.17 1.01
C ASN A 193 -17.53 -8.70 -0.44
N ILE A 194 -18.51 -8.95 -1.32
CA ILE A 194 -18.50 -8.45 -2.70
C ILE A 194 -18.62 -6.92 -2.70
N ILE A 195 -19.56 -6.36 -1.94
CA ILE A 195 -19.73 -4.91 -1.78
C ILE A 195 -18.45 -4.30 -1.23
N TYR A 196 -17.84 -4.90 -0.21
CA TYR A 196 -16.56 -4.47 0.34
C TYR A 196 -15.46 -4.41 -0.72
N LEU A 197 -15.27 -5.49 -1.50
CA LEU A 197 -14.28 -5.53 -2.58
C LEU A 197 -14.52 -4.45 -3.64
N VAL A 198 -15.77 -4.25 -4.05
CA VAL A 198 -16.13 -3.27 -5.08
C VAL A 198 -15.81 -1.85 -4.62
N PHE A 199 -16.26 -1.47 -3.43
CA PHE A 199 -16.05 -0.11 -2.91
C PHE A 199 -14.62 0.14 -2.47
N THR A 200 -13.95 -0.86 -1.88
CA THR A 200 -12.59 -0.69 -1.37
C THR A 200 -11.55 -0.77 -2.46
N MET A 201 -11.74 -1.55 -3.53
CA MET A 201 -10.71 -1.76 -4.56
C MET A 201 -11.14 -1.36 -5.96
N VAL A 202 -12.28 -1.88 -6.43
CA VAL A 202 -12.66 -1.73 -7.84
C VAL A 202 -12.95 -0.27 -8.20
N VAL A 203 -13.75 0.42 -7.38
CA VAL A 203 -14.13 1.82 -7.63
C VAL A 203 -12.90 2.75 -7.61
N PRO A 204 -12.04 2.76 -6.58
CA PRO A 204 -10.88 3.64 -6.56
C PRO A 204 -9.88 3.30 -7.69
N CYS A 205 -9.61 2.02 -7.95
CA CYS A 205 -8.73 1.61 -9.05
C CYS A 205 -9.26 2.05 -10.42
N SER A 206 -10.58 1.96 -10.64
CA SER A 206 -11.20 2.43 -11.89
C SER A 206 -11.06 3.94 -12.09
N ILE A 207 -11.22 4.72 -11.02
CA ILE A 207 -10.98 6.17 -11.01
C ILE A 207 -9.52 6.45 -11.39
N ILE A 208 -8.57 5.79 -10.73
CA ILE A 208 -7.13 5.96 -11.00
C ILE A 208 -6.81 5.64 -12.45
N ILE A 209 -7.23 4.47 -12.96
CA ILE A 209 -6.98 4.04 -14.33
C ILE A 209 -7.55 5.07 -15.33
N THR A 210 -8.78 5.53 -15.12
CA THR A 210 -9.40 6.51 -16.02
C THR A 210 -8.65 7.85 -16.01
N LEU A 211 -8.21 8.34 -14.85
CA LEU A 211 -7.43 9.57 -14.75
C LEU A 211 -6.08 9.44 -15.47
N TYR A 212 -5.36 8.33 -15.30
CA TYR A 212 -4.08 8.11 -15.97
C TYR A 212 -4.21 7.90 -17.48
N MET A 213 -5.29 7.28 -17.93
CA MET A 213 -5.59 7.20 -19.37
C MET A 213 -5.80 8.58 -19.97
N LYS A 214 -6.55 9.47 -19.29
CA LYS A 214 -6.70 10.87 -19.73
C LYS A 214 -5.37 11.63 -19.73
N ILE A 215 -4.56 11.48 -18.68
CA ILE A 215 -3.21 12.07 -18.59
C ILE A 215 -2.35 11.62 -19.77
N PHE A 216 -2.35 10.32 -20.08
CA PHE A 216 -1.57 9.77 -21.18
C PHE A 216 -1.99 10.34 -22.53
N VAL A 217 -3.30 10.43 -22.80
CA VAL A 217 -3.84 11.01 -24.05
C VAL A 217 -3.41 12.47 -24.20
N VAL A 218 -3.56 13.28 -23.16
CA VAL A 218 -3.18 14.70 -23.18
C VAL A 218 -1.67 14.85 -23.35
N ALA A 219 -0.86 14.09 -22.61
CA ALA A 219 0.59 14.12 -22.70
C ALA A 219 1.09 13.73 -24.11
N ARG A 220 0.46 12.73 -24.74
CA ARG A 220 0.77 12.34 -26.13
C ARG A 220 0.36 13.43 -27.12
N SER A 221 -0.80 14.07 -26.92
CA SER A 221 -1.26 15.18 -27.73
C SER A 221 -0.30 16.38 -27.66
N GLN A 222 0.13 16.77 -26.46
CA GLN A 222 1.10 17.83 -26.26
C GLN A 222 2.46 17.49 -26.90
N ALA A 223 2.96 16.26 -26.75
CA ALA A 223 4.21 15.83 -27.37
C ALA A 223 4.18 15.98 -28.90
N ARG A 224 3.09 15.54 -29.55
CA ARG A 224 2.92 15.71 -31.00
C ARG A 224 2.93 17.17 -31.43
N LYS A 225 2.27 18.04 -30.67
CA LYS A 225 2.23 19.50 -30.94
C LYS A 225 3.60 20.17 -30.77
N VAL A 226 4.48 19.64 -29.91
CA VAL A 226 5.85 20.14 -29.75
C VAL A 226 6.71 19.75 -30.96
N PHE A 227 6.66 18.48 -31.38
CA PHE A 227 7.37 18.03 -32.59
C PHE A 227 6.87 18.69 -33.87
N SER A 228 5.61 19.13 -33.93
CA SER A 228 5.07 19.88 -35.07
C SER A 228 5.36 21.38 -35.02
N LYS A 229 5.89 21.93 -33.92
CA LYS A 229 6.09 23.39 -33.70
C LYS A 229 7.56 23.82 -33.59
N GLU A 230 8.51 23.00 -34.01
CA GLU A 230 9.94 23.37 -34.09
C GLU A 230 10.24 24.55 -35.06
N ALA A 231 9.22 25.25 -35.59
CA ALA A 231 9.37 26.44 -36.43
C ALA A 231 8.93 27.79 -35.82
N ALA A 232 8.41 27.90 -34.58
CA ALA A 232 7.99 29.22 -34.08
C ALA A 232 7.98 29.44 -32.55
N SER A 233 8.76 30.45 -32.13
CA SER A 233 8.61 31.36 -30.97
C SER A 233 9.37 31.09 -29.65
N VAL A 234 10.03 32.16 -29.19
CA VAL A 234 10.89 32.29 -28.00
C VAL A 234 10.09 32.40 -26.68
N SER A 235 8.78 32.69 -26.73
CA SER A 235 7.90 32.77 -25.55
C SER A 235 7.38 31.40 -25.07
N GLY A 236 7.53 30.33 -25.87
CA GLY A 236 7.07 28.99 -25.54
C GLY A 236 7.99 28.17 -24.63
N VAL A 237 9.25 28.59 -24.45
CA VAL A 237 10.30 27.76 -23.80
C VAL A 237 9.97 27.45 -22.33
N LYS A 238 9.49 28.43 -21.55
CA LYS A 238 9.11 28.22 -20.14
C LYS A 238 7.92 27.28 -20.00
N THR A 239 6.90 27.43 -20.84
CA THR A 239 5.69 26.58 -20.84
C THR A 239 6.00 25.15 -21.31
N VAL A 240 6.89 25.00 -22.31
CA VAL A 240 7.37 23.71 -22.80
C VAL A 240 8.21 22.98 -21.74
N GLN A 241 9.06 23.70 -21.00
CA GLN A 241 9.88 23.12 -19.94
C GLN A 241 9.04 22.71 -18.72
N ALA A 242 8.06 23.52 -18.31
CA ALA A 242 7.09 23.16 -17.27
C ALA A 242 6.31 21.88 -17.65
N ASN A 243 5.75 21.81 -18.86
CA ASN A 243 5.04 20.62 -19.35
C ASN A 243 5.93 19.36 -19.39
N LYS A 244 7.22 19.50 -19.72
CA LYS A 244 8.19 18.39 -19.70
C LYS A 244 8.45 17.88 -18.27
N SER A 245 8.58 18.80 -17.30
CA SER A 245 8.78 18.45 -15.89
C SER A 245 7.55 17.76 -15.29
N GLU A 246 6.35 18.27 -15.58
CA GLU A 246 5.09 17.67 -15.14
C GLU A 246 4.89 16.27 -15.73
N ARG A 247 5.26 16.06 -17.00
CA ARG A 247 5.23 14.73 -17.62
C ARG A 247 6.17 13.73 -16.93
N LYS A 248 7.35 14.17 -16.48
CA LYS A 248 8.29 13.32 -15.74
C LYS A 248 7.75 12.97 -14.35
N ALA A 249 7.14 13.93 -13.67
CA ALA A 249 6.46 13.71 -12.39
C ALA A 249 5.27 12.76 -12.54
N ALA A 250 4.41 12.96 -13.54
CA ALA A 250 3.28 12.08 -13.85
C ALA A 250 3.72 10.65 -14.19
N LYS A 251 4.84 10.48 -14.93
CA LYS A 251 5.42 9.14 -15.18
C LYS A 251 5.81 8.45 -13.88
N THR A 252 6.44 9.17 -12.96
CA THR A 252 6.89 8.62 -11.67
C THR A 252 5.70 8.13 -10.86
N LEU A 253 4.65 8.94 -10.75
CA LEU A 253 3.44 8.59 -9.99
C LEU A 253 2.60 7.53 -10.69
N ALA A 254 2.65 7.42 -12.02
CA ALA A 254 2.09 6.29 -12.75
C ALA A 254 2.77 4.96 -12.38
N ILE A 255 4.10 4.96 -12.16
CA ILE A 255 4.84 3.77 -11.72
C ILE A 255 4.40 3.37 -10.31
N VAL A 256 4.20 4.33 -9.40
CA VAL A 256 3.66 4.09 -8.04
C VAL A 256 2.27 3.44 -8.11
N VAL A 257 1.39 3.97 -8.96
CA VAL A 257 0.05 3.40 -9.18
C VAL A 257 0.11 2.00 -9.76
N PHE A 258 0.97 1.78 -10.76
CA PHE A 258 1.13 0.46 -11.36
C PHE A 258 1.69 -0.56 -10.36
N ASN A 259 2.61 -0.13 -9.49
CA ASN A 259 3.12 -0.92 -8.38
C ASN A 259 2.00 -1.36 -7.41
N TYR A 260 1.07 -0.46 -7.08
CA TYR A 260 -0.09 -0.84 -6.28
C TYR A 260 -0.91 -1.94 -6.98
N LEU A 261 -1.26 -1.75 -8.25
CA LEU A 261 -2.09 -2.71 -8.98
C LEU A 261 -1.41 -4.09 -9.10
N ILE A 262 -0.12 -4.15 -9.43
CA ILE A 262 0.58 -5.44 -9.58
C ILE A 262 0.73 -6.19 -8.26
N CYS A 263 0.88 -5.46 -7.14
CA CYS A 263 0.94 -6.07 -5.81
C CYS A 263 -0.41 -6.61 -5.35
N TRP A 264 -1.51 -5.95 -5.72
CA TRP A 264 -2.86 -6.28 -5.23
C TRP A 264 -3.62 -7.27 -6.12
N ILE A 265 -3.49 -7.20 -7.45
CA ILE A 265 -4.27 -8.03 -8.39
C ILE A 265 -4.11 -9.54 -8.13
N PRO A 266 -2.91 -10.09 -7.92
CA PRO A 266 -2.75 -11.53 -7.67
C PRO A 266 -3.47 -12.00 -6.41
N PHE A 267 -3.43 -11.17 -5.35
CA PHE A 267 -4.15 -11.44 -4.10
C PHE A 267 -5.67 -11.45 -4.33
N LEU A 268 -6.19 -10.46 -5.04
CA LEU A 268 -7.63 -10.37 -5.34
C LEU A 268 -8.13 -11.54 -6.20
N PHE A 269 -7.38 -11.89 -7.24
CA PHE A 269 -7.76 -12.96 -8.16
C PHE A 269 -7.83 -14.32 -7.46
N ILE A 270 -6.88 -14.60 -6.58
CA ILE A 270 -6.76 -15.91 -5.91
C ILE A 270 -7.73 -16.03 -4.74
N ASN A 271 -7.95 -14.95 -3.99
CA ASN A 271 -8.96 -14.91 -2.92
C ASN A 271 -10.38 -15.14 -3.48
N MET A 272 -10.67 -14.64 -4.69
CA MET A 272 -11.98 -14.80 -5.34
C MET A 272 -12.18 -16.16 -6.03
N LEU A 273 -11.11 -16.79 -6.53
CA LEU A 273 -11.23 -18.00 -7.36
C LEU A 273 -10.97 -19.31 -6.64
N PHE A 274 -10.05 -19.33 -5.66
CA PHE A 274 -9.48 -20.62 -5.27
C PHE A 274 -9.90 -21.15 -3.90
N PHE A 275 -10.40 -20.36 -2.94
CA PHE A 275 -10.74 -20.84 -1.58
C PHE A 275 -9.73 -21.86 -0.99
N SER A 276 -8.47 -21.85 -1.44
CA SER A 276 -7.59 -23.01 -1.32
C SER A 276 -6.51 -22.74 -0.30
N SER A 277 -6.43 -23.66 0.65
CA SER A 277 -5.57 -23.75 1.82
C SER A 277 -4.16 -24.28 1.49
N ASP A 278 -3.53 -23.76 0.43
CA ASP A 278 -2.21 -24.22 0.00
C ASP A 278 -1.08 -23.23 0.30
N ASN A 279 0.15 -23.74 0.45
CA ASN A 279 1.38 -22.99 0.76
C ASN A 279 1.67 -21.79 -0.18
N LEU A 280 1.13 -21.79 -1.41
CA LEU A 280 1.22 -20.66 -2.33
C LEU A 280 0.53 -19.40 -1.75
N SER A 281 -0.49 -19.61 -0.92
CA SER A 281 -1.27 -18.57 -0.23
C SER A 281 -0.42 -17.62 0.60
N PHE A 282 0.66 -18.10 1.24
CA PHE A 282 1.50 -17.27 2.11
C PHE A 282 2.26 -16.18 1.35
N ILE A 283 2.84 -16.50 0.19
CA ILE A 283 3.57 -15.53 -0.63
C ILE A 283 2.61 -14.51 -1.25
N ILE A 284 1.43 -14.97 -1.65
CA ILE A 284 0.40 -14.14 -2.27
C ILE A 284 -0.22 -13.17 -1.26
N GLY A 285 -0.46 -13.62 -0.01
CA GLY A 285 -0.95 -12.77 1.08
C GLY A 285 0.03 -11.67 1.49
N PHE A 286 1.33 -11.89 1.29
CA PHE A 286 2.36 -10.90 1.59
C PHE A 286 2.58 -9.88 0.46
N LEU A 287 2.24 -10.23 -0.78
CA LEU A 287 2.50 -9.41 -1.96
C LEU A 287 1.89 -7.98 -1.89
N PRO A 288 0.65 -7.77 -1.39
CA PRO A 288 0.11 -6.42 -1.18
C PRO A 288 0.97 -5.55 -0.26
N LEU A 289 1.64 -6.14 0.72
CA LEU A 289 2.45 -5.42 1.71
C LEU A 289 3.76 -4.89 1.11
N VAL A 290 4.27 -5.55 0.08
CA VAL A 290 5.48 -5.13 -0.64
C VAL A 290 5.27 -3.78 -1.36
N ASN A 291 4.03 -3.39 -1.66
CA ASN A 291 3.72 -2.08 -2.21
C ASN A 291 4.29 -0.94 -1.36
N SER A 292 4.11 -1.02 -0.03
CA SER A 292 4.57 -0.01 0.93
C SER A 292 6.10 0.10 1.04
N LEU A 293 6.82 -0.96 0.68
CA LEU A 293 8.28 -0.97 0.55
C LEU A 293 8.74 -0.29 -0.75
N ILE A 294 8.09 -0.62 -1.87
CA ILE A 294 8.53 -0.18 -3.20
C ILE A 294 8.31 1.32 -3.41
N ASN A 295 7.32 1.93 -2.76
CA ASN A 295 6.99 3.35 -2.91
C ASN A 295 8.22 4.28 -2.67
N PRO A 296 8.89 4.25 -1.50
CA PRO A 296 10.14 4.99 -1.30
C PRO A 296 11.27 4.67 -2.29
N ILE A 297 11.36 3.42 -2.76
CA ILE A 297 12.37 3.01 -3.75
C ILE A 297 12.12 3.74 -5.08
N ILE A 298 10.85 3.78 -5.54
CA ILE A 298 10.46 4.57 -6.71
C ILE A 298 10.86 6.04 -6.52
N TYR A 299 10.56 6.62 -5.35
CA TYR A 299 10.95 8.00 -5.06
C TYR A 299 12.47 8.20 -5.11
N ALA A 300 13.24 7.26 -4.56
CA ALA A 300 14.70 7.31 -4.58
C ALA A 300 15.24 7.33 -6.01
N PHE A 301 14.67 6.57 -6.93
CA PHE A 301 15.13 6.58 -8.32
C PHE A 301 14.71 7.82 -9.10
N PHE A 302 13.48 8.27 -8.91
CA PHE A 302 12.85 9.24 -9.82
C PHE A 302 12.76 10.67 -9.30
N TYR A 303 12.84 10.90 -7.98
CA TYR A 303 12.84 12.24 -7.38
C TYR A 303 14.25 12.69 -6.97
N PRO A 304 14.85 13.67 -7.68
CA PRO A 304 16.17 14.19 -7.33
C PRO A 304 16.20 14.82 -5.93
N TRP A 305 15.12 15.48 -5.54
CA TRP A 305 15.03 16.10 -4.21
C TRP A 305 15.17 15.06 -3.10
N PHE A 306 14.58 13.87 -3.25
CA PHE A 306 14.61 12.83 -2.23
C PHE A 306 16.01 12.24 -2.07
N LYS A 307 16.75 12.07 -3.17
CA LYS A 307 18.18 11.67 -3.10
C LYS A 307 18.99 12.66 -2.29
N VAL A 308 18.83 13.96 -2.55
CA VAL A 308 19.58 15.03 -1.89
C VAL A 308 19.23 15.11 -0.40
N THR A 309 17.93 15.07 -0.06
CA THR A 309 17.51 15.15 1.35
C THR A 309 17.87 13.89 2.11
N ALA A 310 17.68 12.69 1.54
CA ALA A 310 18.08 11.44 2.17
C ALA A 310 19.59 11.41 2.42
N GLN A 311 20.42 11.84 1.47
CA GLN A 311 21.88 11.96 1.69
C GLN A 311 22.23 12.92 2.82
N ARG A 312 21.55 14.08 2.92
CA ARG A 312 21.78 15.03 4.02
C ARG A 312 21.37 14.46 5.38
N ILE A 313 20.25 13.76 5.44
CA ILE A 313 19.77 13.09 6.66
C ILE A 313 20.74 11.99 7.09
N LEU A 314 21.13 11.11 6.17
CA LEU A 314 22.03 9.99 6.45
C LEU A 314 23.45 10.43 6.80
N SER A 315 23.90 11.57 6.27
CA SER A 315 25.19 12.18 6.66
C SER A 315 25.11 13.06 7.91
N LEU A 316 23.95 13.13 8.57
CA LEU A 316 23.67 13.99 9.74
C LEU A 316 23.97 15.48 9.48
N LYS A 317 23.97 15.92 8.22
CA LYS A 317 24.21 17.30 7.80
C LYS A 317 22.90 18.11 7.74
N LEU A 318 22.06 17.94 8.76
CA LEU A 318 20.83 18.71 8.96
C LEU A 318 21.19 20.10 9.51
N ARG A 319 21.84 20.93 8.71
CA ARG A 319 22.11 22.33 9.11
C ARG A 319 20.82 23.13 8.96
N HIS A 320 20.40 23.79 10.05
CA HIS A 320 19.21 24.65 10.10
C HIS A 320 19.09 25.52 8.85
N SER A 321 18.07 25.24 8.02
CA SER A 321 17.63 26.06 6.91
C SER A 321 16.30 26.72 7.25
#